data_AF-A0A8S9U3M0-F1
#
_entry.id   AF-A0A8S9U3M0-F1
#
_cell.length_a   1.000
_cell.length_b   1.000
_cell.length_c   1.000
_cell.angle_alpha   90.00
_cell.angle_beta   90.00
_cell.angle_gamma   90.00
#
_symmetry.space_group_name_H-M   'P 1'
#
loop_
_entity.id
_entity.type
_entity.pdbx_description
1 polymer ?
#
loop_
_entity_poly.entity_id
_entity_poly.type
_entity_poly.pdbx_seq_one_letter_code
_entity_poly.pdbx_strand_id
1 'polypeptide(L)'
;MVLSEDVADVVFLWPVEDSEPETFERLPAHKAVLSQVEYFRTMFMGGFSEGKTAQEATTGEGSDASSKQTHEIPLHYMHRDGVSLEAFKGLLLWIYTGCFELLSARLEPSDMMDLFVGASLLGLTVLANRCELQLVELLPQLDVDSLRACEDFAERYDARRLQTISQQVLRK
;
A
#
# COMPACT_ATOMS: atom_id res chain seq x y z
N MET A 1 14.47 -4.98 13.20
CA MET A 1 14.02 -4.49 11.87
C MET A 1 12.57 -4.05 12.03
N VAL A 2 12.12 -2.98 11.37
CA VAL A 2 10.84 -2.28 11.66
C VAL A 2 9.57 -3.09 11.28
N LEU A 3 9.73 -4.28 10.72
CA LEU A 3 8.69 -5.25 10.39
C LEU A 3 9.06 -6.63 10.97
N SER A 4 9.48 -6.68 12.24
CA SER A 4 9.77 -7.94 12.94
C SER A 4 8.51 -8.43 13.64
N GLU A 5 8.25 -9.74 13.55
CA GLU A 5 7.09 -10.37 14.20
C GLU A 5 7.13 -10.26 15.74
N ASP A 6 8.32 -10.09 16.35
CA ASP A 6 8.50 -10.15 17.81
C ASP A 6 7.72 -9.05 18.58
N VAL A 7 7.52 -7.91 17.92
CA VAL A 7 6.90 -6.70 18.47
C VAL A 7 5.61 -6.30 17.76
N ALA A 8 5.22 -7.04 16.72
CA ALA A 8 4.03 -6.75 15.94
C ALA A 8 2.74 -7.06 16.71
N ASP A 9 1.77 -6.14 16.66
CA ASP A 9 0.42 -6.29 17.21
C ASP A 9 -0.66 -6.43 16.11
N VAL A 10 -0.24 -6.34 14.85
CA VAL A 10 -1.03 -6.62 13.66
C VAL A 10 -0.17 -7.29 12.58
N VAL A 11 -0.76 -8.21 11.83
CA VAL A 11 -0.13 -8.84 10.65
C VAL A 11 -1.10 -8.76 9.49
N PHE A 12 -0.67 -8.16 8.38
CA PHE A 12 -1.44 -8.22 7.14
C PHE A 12 -1.12 -9.51 6.40
N LEU A 13 -2.17 -10.19 5.92
CA LEU A 13 -2.04 -11.42 5.13
C LEU A 13 -2.29 -11.08 3.67
N TRP A 14 -1.23 -11.10 2.87
CA TRP A 14 -1.31 -10.85 1.44
C TRP A 14 -1.47 -12.19 0.69
N PRO A 15 -2.52 -12.38 -0.13
CA PRO A 15 -2.73 -13.64 -0.83
C PRO A 15 -1.62 -13.87 -1.86
N VAL A 16 -0.99 -15.04 -1.84
CA VAL A 16 -0.02 -15.45 -2.86
C VAL A 16 -0.78 -16.18 -3.97
N GLU A 17 -0.81 -15.56 -5.16
CA GLU A 17 -1.46 -16.14 -6.35
C GLU A 17 -0.87 -17.53 -6.68
N ASP A 18 -1.73 -18.45 -7.16
CA ASP A 18 -1.38 -19.79 -7.64
C ASP A 18 -0.79 -20.78 -6.60
N SER A 19 -1.04 -20.56 -5.31
CA SER A 19 -0.67 -21.50 -4.25
C SER A 19 -1.87 -22.31 -3.73
N GLU A 20 -1.80 -23.64 -3.85
CA GLU A 20 -2.67 -24.57 -3.10
C GLU A 20 -1.83 -25.33 -2.07
N PRO A 21 -2.16 -25.30 -0.76
CA PRO A 21 -3.23 -24.54 -0.10
C PRO A 21 -2.99 -23.02 -0.12
N GLU A 22 -4.03 -22.20 0.13
CA GLU A 22 -3.91 -20.73 0.20
C GLU A 22 -2.74 -20.32 1.10
N THR A 23 -1.63 -19.88 0.49
CA THR A 23 -0.51 -19.32 1.23
C THR A 23 -0.59 -17.81 1.24
N PHE A 24 -0.19 -17.23 2.36
CA PHE A 24 -0.17 -15.78 2.54
C PHE A 24 1.26 -15.31 2.79
N GLU A 25 1.64 -14.22 2.14
CA GLU A 25 2.76 -13.44 2.59
C GLU A 25 2.36 -12.62 3.82
N ARG A 26 3.09 -12.83 4.91
CA ARG A 26 2.82 -12.21 6.21
C ARG A 26 3.60 -10.92 6.34
N LEU A 27 2.90 -9.83 6.59
CA LEU A 27 3.48 -8.50 6.74
C LEU A 27 3.22 -7.97 8.17
N PRO A 28 4.12 -8.26 9.12
CA PRO A 28 3.98 -7.80 10.50
C PRO A 28 4.14 -6.28 10.59
N ALA A 29 3.29 -5.64 11.42
CA ALA A 29 3.30 -4.19 11.63
C ALA A 29 2.78 -3.81 13.03
N HIS A 30 2.68 -2.49 13.26
CA HIS A 30 2.35 -1.89 14.55
C HIS A 30 1.15 -0.95 14.40
N LYS A 31 0.02 -1.27 15.05
CA LYS A 31 -1.20 -0.45 15.03
C LYS A 31 -0.93 0.98 15.47
N ALA A 32 -0.08 1.17 16.48
CA ALA A 32 0.27 2.49 16.99
C ALA A 32 0.95 3.39 15.94
N VAL A 33 1.77 2.81 15.06
CA VAL A 33 2.43 3.55 13.97
C VAL A 33 1.45 3.78 12.82
N LEU A 34 0.75 2.72 12.41
CA LEU A 34 -0.19 2.78 11.28
C LEU A 34 -1.40 3.70 11.54
N SER A 35 -1.84 3.84 12.79
CA SER A 35 -2.97 4.71 13.18
C SER A 35 -2.72 6.21 12.95
N GLN A 36 -1.50 6.60 12.56
CA GLN A 36 -1.22 7.95 12.06
C GLN A 36 -1.91 8.21 10.71
N VAL A 37 -2.23 7.15 9.97
CA VAL A 37 -2.99 7.21 8.72
C VAL A 37 -4.46 6.93 9.02
N GLU A 38 -5.33 7.82 8.56
CA GLU A 38 -6.78 7.74 8.86
C GLU A 38 -7.43 6.44 8.39
N TYR A 39 -6.99 5.91 7.24
CA TYR A 39 -7.42 4.62 6.72
C TYR A 39 -7.23 3.49 7.75
N PHE A 40 -6.01 3.30 8.24
CA PHE A 40 -5.70 2.25 9.22
C PHE A 40 -6.32 2.53 10.59
N ARG A 41 -6.38 3.79 11.02
CA ARG A 41 -7.07 4.16 12.26
C ARG A 41 -8.54 3.70 12.23
N THR A 42 -9.22 3.96 11.12
CA THR A 42 -10.63 3.56 10.94
C THR A 42 -10.78 2.03 10.90
N MET A 43 -9.85 1.35 10.21
CA MET A 43 -9.76 -0.12 10.18
C MET A 43 -9.65 -0.72 11.59
N PHE A 44 -8.75 -0.21 12.43
CA PHE A 44 -8.53 -0.77 13.77
C PHE A 44 -9.60 -0.41 14.79
N MET A 45 -10.31 0.70 14.61
CA MET A 45 -11.40 1.12 15.52
C MET A 45 -12.73 0.39 15.28
N GLY A 46 -12.76 -0.64 14.42
CA GLY A 46 -13.97 -1.42 14.14
C GLY A 46 -14.89 -0.79 13.08
N GLY A 47 -14.39 0.16 12.28
CA GLY A 47 -15.09 0.68 11.10
C GLY A 47 -15.19 -0.33 9.96
N PHE A 48 -14.49 -1.46 10.06
CA PHE A 48 -14.43 -2.56 9.11
C PHE A 48 -14.67 -3.89 9.83
N SER A 49 -15.19 -4.91 9.12
CA SER A 49 -15.42 -6.27 9.65
C SER A 49 -14.19 -6.86 10.32
N GLU A 50 -13.02 -6.54 9.80
CA GLU A 50 -11.70 -6.99 10.19
C GLU A 50 -11.34 -6.51 11.61
N GLY A 51 -11.88 -5.37 12.06
CA GLY A 51 -11.69 -4.89 13.43
C GLY A 51 -12.51 -5.66 14.48
N LYS A 52 -13.61 -6.31 14.08
CA LYS A 52 -14.50 -7.03 15.01
C LYS A 52 -13.92 -8.35 15.49
N THR A 53 -13.15 -9.04 14.65
CA THR A 53 -12.50 -10.32 15.01
C THR A 53 -11.55 -10.17 16.21
N ALA A 54 -10.92 -8.99 16.36
CA ALA A 54 -10.08 -8.67 17.51
C ALA A 54 -10.90 -8.38 18.79
N GLN A 55 -12.14 -7.88 18.67
CA GLN A 55 -13.03 -7.56 19.79
C GLN A 55 -13.78 -8.80 20.30
N GLU A 56 -14.21 -9.68 19.40
CA GLU A 56 -14.88 -10.94 19.75
C GLU A 56 -13.93 -11.90 20.49
N ALA A 57 -12.64 -11.89 20.14
CA ALA A 57 -11.62 -12.62 20.89
C ALA A 57 -11.44 -12.16 22.35
N THR A 58 -11.71 -10.88 22.65
CA THR A 58 -11.60 -10.34 24.01
C THR A 58 -12.83 -10.58 24.89
N THR A 59 -13.94 -11.06 24.31
CA THR A 59 -15.23 -11.24 25.00
C THR A 59 -15.69 -12.70 25.11
N GLY A 60 -14.98 -13.63 24.47
CA GLY A 60 -15.21 -15.07 24.62
C GLY A 60 -14.61 -15.63 25.90
N GLU A 61 -15.45 -16.01 26.86
CA GLU A 61 -15.07 -16.76 28.06
C GLU A 61 -14.40 -18.10 27.67
N GLY A 62 -13.14 -18.26 28.06
CA GLY A 62 -12.48 -19.56 28.21
C GLY A 62 -11.42 -19.92 27.16
N SER A 63 -10.15 -19.67 27.46
CA SER A 63 -9.07 -20.68 27.36
C SER A 63 -7.73 -20.09 27.82
N ASP A 64 -7.04 -20.89 28.63
CA ASP A 64 -5.67 -20.67 29.07
C ASP A 64 -4.70 -20.56 27.87
N ALA A 65 -4.22 -19.36 27.58
CA ALA A 65 -2.86 -19.07 27.14
C ALA A 65 -2.71 -17.55 26.92
N SER A 66 -1.82 -16.93 27.69
CA SER A 66 -1.27 -15.61 27.41
C SER A 66 -0.34 -15.67 26.18
N SER A 67 -0.85 -16.07 25.01
CA SER A 67 -0.19 -15.79 23.75
C SER A 67 -0.61 -14.39 23.32
N LYS A 68 0.37 -13.53 23.00
CA LYS A 68 0.11 -12.25 22.33
C LYS A 68 -0.78 -12.54 21.12
N GLN A 69 -2.06 -12.17 21.20
CA GLN A 69 -3.00 -12.43 20.12
C GLN A 69 -2.79 -11.34 19.06
N THR A 70 -1.85 -11.60 18.15
CA THR A 70 -1.55 -10.72 17.03
C THR A 70 -2.78 -10.65 16.12
N HIS A 71 -3.24 -9.44 15.80
CA HIS A 71 -4.44 -9.27 14.98
C HIS A 71 -4.11 -9.50 13.51
N GLU A 72 -4.68 -10.55 12.91
CA GLU A 72 -4.47 -10.85 11.50
C GLU A 72 -5.55 -10.21 10.61
N ILE A 73 -5.13 -9.55 9.53
CA ILE A 73 -6.00 -8.83 8.61
C ILE A 73 -5.74 -9.33 7.17
N PRO A 74 -6.67 -10.10 6.58
CA PRO A 74 -6.56 -10.51 5.19
C PRO A 74 -6.77 -9.36 4.21
N LEU A 75 -5.84 -9.15 3.27
CA LEU A 75 -5.90 -8.10 2.26
C LEU A 75 -6.40 -8.60 0.91
N HIS A 76 -7.47 -9.40 0.91
CA HIS A 76 -8.02 -10.03 -0.30
C HIS A 76 -8.45 -9.05 -1.37
N TYR A 77 -8.71 -7.78 -1.07
CA TYR A 77 -9.25 -6.83 -2.06
C TYR A 77 -8.21 -5.82 -2.55
N MET A 78 -7.11 -5.59 -1.84
CA MET A 78 -6.13 -4.56 -2.24
C MET A 78 -5.48 -4.84 -3.60
N HIS A 79 -5.23 -6.12 -3.94
CA HIS A 79 -4.74 -6.48 -5.28
C HIS A 79 -5.73 -6.11 -6.40
N ARG A 80 -7.06 -6.20 -6.15
CA ARG A 80 -8.11 -5.82 -7.10
C ARG A 80 -8.22 -4.30 -7.26
N ASP A 81 -7.82 -3.57 -6.24
CA ASP A 81 -7.77 -2.11 -6.25
C ASP A 81 -6.51 -1.58 -6.98
N GLY A 82 -5.71 -2.45 -7.60
CA GLY A 82 -4.53 -2.08 -8.37
C GLY A 82 -3.28 -1.80 -7.53
N VAL A 83 -3.23 -2.33 -6.30
CA VAL A 83 -2.07 -2.22 -5.43
C VAL A 83 -1.32 -3.54 -5.44
N SER A 84 -0.07 -3.54 -5.90
CA SER A 84 0.81 -4.70 -5.80
C SER A 84 1.38 -4.88 -4.40
N LEU A 85 1.89 -6.09 -4.12
CA LEU A 85 2.54 -6.40 -2.85
C LEU A 85 3.74 -5.49 -2.57
N GLU A 86 4.57 -5.23 -3.58
CA GLU A 86 5.75 -4.37 -3.44
C GLU A 86 5.35 -2.91 -3.20
N ALA A 87 4.30 -2.42 -3.88
CA ALA A 87 3.73 -1.12 -3.57
C ALA A 87 3.22 -1.05 -2.13
N PHE A 88 2.52 -2.08 -1.64
CA PHE A 88 2.05 -2.12 -0.25
C PHE A 88 3.19 -2.15 0.78
N LYS A 89 4.25 -2.92 0.52
CA LYS A 89 5.49 -2.86 1.33
C LYS A 89 6.11 -1.47 1.32
N GLY A 90 6.10 -0.80 0.16
CA GLY A 90 6.52 0.59 0.00
C GLY A 90 5.67 1.56 0.84
N LEU A 91 4.35 1.39 0.87
CA LEU A 91 3.44 2.18 1.70
C LEU A 91 3.77 2.02 3.19
N LEU A 92 3.97 0.78 3.65
CA LEU A 92 4.38 0.53 5.03
C LEU A 92 5.72 1.22 5.32
N LEU A 93 6.73 1.00 4.49
CA LEU A 93 8.05 1.62 4.67
C LEU A 93 7.97 3.15 4.73
N TRP A 94 7.15 3.77 3.87
CA TRP A 94 6.88 5.20 3.94
C TRP A 94 6.29 5.62 5.28
N ILE A 95 5.25 4.93 5.76
CA ILE A 95 4.58 5.27 7.03
C ILE A 95 5.56 5.20 8.20
N TYR A 96 6.50 4.23 8.19
CA TYR A 96 7.48 4.10 9.25
C TYR A 96 8.63 5.11 9.20
N THR A 97 9.01 5.57 8.01
CA THR A 97 10.27 6.31 7.82
C THR A 97 10.08 7.73 7.33
N GLY A 98 8.98 8.02 6.63
CA GLY A 98 8.74 9.27 5.91
C GLY A 98 9.80 9.60 4.86
N CYS A 99 10.62 8.63 4.44
CA CYS A 99 11.76 8.85 3.56
C CYS A 99 11.48 8.30 2.16
N PHE A 100 11.37 9.20 1.19
CA PHE A 100 10.97 8.86 -0.17
C PHE A 100 12.16 8.27 -0.94
N GLU A 101 13.37 8.72 -0.61
CA GLU A 101 14.61 8.28 -1.21
C GLU A 101 14.88 6.78 -0.99
N LEU A 102 14.44 6.24 0.16
CA LEU A 102 14.52 4.80 0.43
C LEU A 102 13.57 3.98 -0.45
N LEU A 103 12.47 4.59 -0.90
CA LEU A 103 11.48 3.97 -1.79
C LEU A 103 11.94 4.08 -3.24
N SER A 104 12.24 5.29 -3.71
CA SER A 104 12.57 5.57 -5.11
C SER A 104 13.83 4.85 -5.58
N ALA A 105 14.76 4.53 -4.68
CA ALA A 105 15.97 3.77 -5.02
C ALA A 105 15.70 2.29 -5.40
N ARG A 106 14.49 1.79 -5.18
CA ARG A 106 14.16 0.35 -5.29
C ARG A 106 13.00 0.03 -6.22
N LEU A 107 12.29 1.05 -6.71
CA LEU A 107 11.04 0.85 -7.44
C LEU A 107 11.21 1.08 -8.93
N GLU A 108 10.66 0.17 -9.73
CA GLU A 108 10.50 0.38 -11.16
C GLU A 108 9.34 1.36 -11.43
N PRO A 109 9.25 1.95 -12.65
CA PRO A 109 8.18 2.88 -12.98
C PRO A 109 6.77 2.30 -12.80
N SER A 110 6.59 1.00 -13.07
CA SER A 110 5.33 0.28 -12.82
C SER A 110 5.00 0.23 -11.32
N ASP A 111 5.98 -0.12 -10.48
CA ASP A 111 5.76 -0.17 -9.03
C ASP A 111 5.49 1.23 -8.45
N MET A 112 6.07 2.27 -9.06
CA MET A 112 5.80 3.67 -8.70
C MET A 112 4.36 4.07 -9.02
N MET A 113 3.78 3.56 -10.12
CA MET A 113 2.36 3.74 -10.46
C MET A 113 1.47 3.02 -9.44
N ASP A 114 1.76 1.77 -9.12
CA ASP A 114 1.02 1.02 -8.09
C ASP A 114 1.12 1.69 -6.71
N LEU A 115 2.31 2.22 -6.37
CA LEU A 115 2.54 2.99 -5.15
C LEU A 115 1.71 4.28 -5.15
N PHE A 116 1.58 4.97 -6.30
CA PHE A 116 0.71 6.12 -6.43
C PHE A 116 -0.75 5.76 -6.16
N VAL A 117 -1.24 4.65 -6.73
CA VAL A 117 -2.61 4.16 -6.52
C VAL A 117 -2.83 3.85 -5.04
N GLY A 118 -1.94 3.07 -4.44
CA GLY A 118 -2.00 2.72 -3.02
C GLY A 118 -1.92 3.94 -2.10
N ALA A 119 -1.05 4.89 -2.39
CA ALA A 119 -0.92 6.12 -1.62
C ALA A 119 -2.19 6.96 -1.69
N SER A 120 -2.82 7.02 -2.87
CA SER A 120 -4.08 7.73 -3.08
C SER A 120 -5.24 7.06 -2.33
N LEU A 121 -5.34 5.73 -2.37
CA LEU A 121 -6.34 4.94 -1.64
C LEU A 121 -6.25 5.12 -0.13
N LEU A 122 -5.03 5.15 0.41
CA LEU A 122 -4.79 5.31 1.86
C LEU A 122 -4.85 6.78 2.33
N GLY A 123 -5.03 7.74 1.41
CA GLY A 123 -5.04 9.18 1.72
C GLY A 123 -3.66 9.77 2.01
N LEU A 124 -2.58 9.12 1.59
CA LEU A 124 -1.19 9.58 1.74
C LEU A 124 -0.82 10.60 0.65
N THR A 125 -1.48 11.75 0.66
CA THR A 125 -1.38 12.79 -0.39
C THR A 125 0.05 13.24 -0.70
N VAL A 126 0.89 13.39 0.32
CA VAL A 126 2.30 13.80 0.14
C VAL A 126 3.08 12.74 -0.64
N LEU A 127 2.86 11.44 -0.35
CA LEU A 127 3.50 10.35 -1.06
C LEU A 127 2.99 10.27 -2.50
N ALA A 128 1.66 10.33 -2.70
CA ALA A 128 1.07 10.31 -4.04
C ALA A 128 1.64 11.43 -4.93
N ASN A 129 1.73 12.66 -4.41
CA ASN A 129 2.33 13.77 -5.14
C ASN A 129 3.81 13.56 -5.48
N ARG A 130 4.57 12.87 -4.61
CA ARG A 130 5.98 12.53 -4.84
C ARG A 130 6.13 11.45 -5.91
N CYS A 131 5.27 10.44 -5.92
CA CYS A 131 5.23 9.43 -6.98
C CYS A 131 4.92 10.08 -8.33
N GLU A 132 3.89 10.94 -8.38
CA GLU A 132 3.52 11.66 -9.61
C GLU A 132 4.68 12.52 -10.14
N LEU A 133 5.37 13.22 -9.24
CA LEU A 133 6.57 13.99 -9.55
C LEU A 133 7.68 13.15 -10.21
N GLN A 134 7.98 11.99 -9.63
CA GLN A 134 9.00 11.08 -10.19
C GLN A 134 8.58 10.53 -11.55
N LEU A 135 7.32 10.12 -11.71
CA LEU A 135 6.80 9.64 -12.98
C LEU A 135 6.92 10.70 -14.09
N VAL A 136 6.62 11.96 -13.75
CA VAL A 136 6.79 13.10 -14.66
C VAL A 136 8.24 13.29 -15.11
N GLU A 137 9.21 13.11 -14.20
CA GLU A 137 10.64 13.24 -14.52
C GLU A 137 11.13 12.16 -15.49
N LEU A 138 10.46 11.01 -15.52
CA LEU A 138 10.78 9.90 -16.42
C LEU A 138 10.23 10.08 -17.83
N LEU A 139 9.10 10.78 -18.00
CA LEU A 139 8.39 10.93 -19.29
C LEU A 139 9.29 11.23 -20.49
N PRO A 140 10.28 12.16 -20.43
CA PRO A 140 11.10 12.49 -21.60
C PRO A 140 11.98 11.35 -22.10
N GLN A 141 12.17 10.30 -21.30
CA GLN A 141 13.04 9.16 -21.58
C GLN A 141 12.26 7.94 -22.10
N LEU A 142 10.93 8.00 -22.05
CA LEU A 142 10.06 6.90 -22.42
C LEU A 142 9.78 6.87 -23.92
N ASP A 143 9.53 5.68 -24.45
CA ASP A 143 9.02 5.50 -25.80
C ASP A 143 7.53 5.91 -25.90
N VAL A 144 7.03 6.01 -27.13
CA VAL A 144 5.67 6.51 -27.41
C VAL A 144 4.59 5.62 -26.78
N ASP A 145 4.78 4.31 -26.73
CA ASP A 145 3.78 3.38 -26.18
C ASP A 145 3.75 3.50 -24.65
N SER A 146 4.91 3.58 -24.01
CA SER A 146 5.04 3.84 -22.57
C SER A 146 4.47 5.20 -22.16
N LEU A 147 4.66 6.25 -22.97
CA LEU A 147 4.08 7.57 -22.76
C LEU A 147 2.55 7.56 -22.81
N ARG A 148 1.97 6.83 -23.76
CA ARG A 148 0.51 6.64 -23.85
C ARG A 148 -0.02 5.88 -22.65
N ALA A 149 0.68 4.83 -22.21
CA ALA A 149 0.30 4.12 -20.99
C ALA A 149 0.31 5.04 -19.76
N CYS A 150 1.29 5.95 -19.67
CA CYS A 150 1.32 6.97 -18.60
C CYS A 150 0.16 7.97 -18.69
N GLU A 151 -0.24 8.38 -19.90
CA GLU A 151 -1.41 9.24 -20.10
C GLU A 151 -2.71 8.54 -19.67
N ASP A 152 -2.94 7.31 -20.16
CA ASP A 152 -4.12 6.50 -19.84
C ASP A 152 -4.21 6.24 -18.32
N PHE A 153 -3.08 5.92 -17.70
CA PHE A 153 -2.98 5.78 -16.24
C PHE A 153 -3.36 7.08 -15.54
N ALA A 154 -2.80 8.21 -15.99
CA ALA A 154 -3.01 9.49 -15.35
C ALA A 154 -4.47 9.96 -15.43
N GLU A 155 -5.14 9.69 -16.56
CA GLU A 155 -6.58 9.95 -16.70
C GLU A 155 -7.40 9.07 -15.75
N ARG A 156 -7.09 7.77 -15.69
CA ARG A 156 -7.83 6.80 -14.88
C ARG A 156 -7.76 7.08 -13.38
N TYR A 157 -6.63 7.58 -12.89
CA TYR A 157 -6.38 7.80 -11.46
C TYR A 157 -6.32 9.30 -11.07
N ASP A 158 -6.80 10.21 -11.92
CA ASP A 158 -6.79 11.68 -11.71
C ASP A 158 -5.40 12.25 -11.34
N ALA A 159 -4.32 11.69 -11.92
CA ALA A 159 -2.97 12.21 -11.79
C ALA A 159 -2.76 13.40 -12.76
N ARG A 160 -3.37 14.54 -12.42
CA ARG A 160 -3.53 15.70 -13.32
C ARG A 160 -2.22 16.25 -13.88
N ARG A 161 -1.17 16.29 -13.07
CA ARG A 161 0.12 16.81 -13.50
C ARG A 161 0.79 15.84 -14.46
N LEU A 162 0.74 14.54 -14.15
CA LEU A 162 1.23 13.49 -15.05
C LEU A 162 0.50 13.56 -16.39
N GLN A 163 -0.85 13.63 -16.37
CA GLN A 163 -1.67 13.74 -17.57
C GLN A 163 -1.28 14.94 -18.44
N THR A 164 -1.19 16.12 -17.82
CA THR A 164 -0.87 17.38 -18.53
C THR A 164 0.50 17.29 -19.22
N ILE A 165 1.50 16.74 -18.54
CA ILE A 165 2.86 16.69 -19.07
C ILE A 165 3.00 15.58 -20.11
N SER A 166 2.39 14.41 -19.91
CA SER A 166 2.34 13.34 -20.92
C SER A 166 1.77 13.85 -22.24
N GLN A 167 0.67 14.60 -22.21
CA GLN A 167 0.08 15.24 -23.39
C GLN A 167 1.01 16.24 -24.08
N GLN A 168 1.77 17.01 -23.30
CA GLN A 168 2.73 17.96 -23.85
C GLN A 168 3.91 17.26 -24.52
N VAL A 169 4.36 16.13 -23.97
CA VAL A 169 5.46 15.35 -24.54
C VAL A 169 5.00 14.62 -25.81
N LEU A 170 3.80 14.02 -25.83
CA LEU A 170 3.25 13.31 -26.99
C LEU A 170 2.93 14.21 -28.19
N ARG A 171 2.68 15.51 -27.96
CA ARG A 171 2.40 16.49 -29.03
C ARG A 171 3.65 17.10 -29.66
N LYS A 172 4.83 16.87 -29.09
CA LYS A 172 6.11 17.33 -29.64
C LYS A 172 6.64 16.33 -30.67
#